data_AF-H1A9Q1-F1
#
_entry.id   AF-H1A9Q1-F1
#
_cell.length_a   1.000
_cell.length_b   1.000
_cell.length_c   1.000
_cell.angle_alpha   90.00
_cell.angle_beta   90.00
_cell.angle_gamma   90.00
#
_symmetry.space_group_name_H-M   'P 1'
#
loop_
_entity.id
_entity.type
_entity.pdbx_description
1 polymer ?
#
loop_
_entity_poly.entity_id
_entity_poly.type
_entity_poly.pdbx_seq_one_letter_code
_entity_poly.pdbx_strand_id
1 'polypeptide(L)'
;MVEYLIYHPTLRDYHNLYADEVERYRPQLKKSRIEHYKITQCEFTGECIDNNAKVEFAHIDSVVTNPHKAISIDNGVIILKNIHSDMTRKHIHTFEDMLDYCIENNYSILWADNYVR
;
A
#
# COMPACT_ATOMS: atom_id res chain seq x y z
N MET A 1 -16.76 15.39 22.50
CA MET A 1 -16.76 16.27 21.30
C MET A 1 -16.47 15.52 19.99
N VAL A 2 -15.87 14.33 20.01
CA VAL A 2 -15.57 13.54 18.78
C VAL A 2 -16.77 12.74 18.25
N GLU A 3 -17.74 12.38 19.09
CA GLU A 3 -18.92 11.58 18.66
C GLU A 3 -19.97 12.37 17.84
N TYR A 4 -19.96 13.71 17.89
CA TYR A 4 -20.98 14.52 17.21
C TYR A 4 -20.66 14.78 15.73
N LEU A 5 -19.39 14.66 15.33
CA LEU A 5 -18.95 14.92 13.95
C LEU A 5 -19.32 13.80 12.96
N ILE A 6 -19.58 12.59 13.46
CA ILE A 6 -19.93 11.41 12.63
C ILE A 6 -21.41 11.48 12.16
N TYR A 7 -22.23 12.31 12.81
CA TYR A 7 -23.67 12.44 12.51
C TYR A 7 -24.04 13.61 11.60
N HIS A 8 -23.07 14.41 11.13
CA HIS A 8 -23.37 15.47 10.18
C HIS A 8 -23.56 14.87 8.78
N PRO A 9 -24.74 15.04 8.13
CA PRO A 9 -25.06 14.35 6.87
C PRO A 9 -24.01 14.58 5.78
N THR A 10 -23.51 15.81 5.68
CA THR A 10 -22.47 16.18 4.72
C THR A 10 -21.14 15.45 4.95
N LEU A 11 -20.70 15.27 6.20
CA LEU A 11 -19.46 14.55 6.51
C LEU A 11 -19.60 13.04 6.27
N ARG A 12 -20.79 12.50 6.53
CA ARG A 12 -21.13 11.11 6.21
C ARG A 12 -21.12 10.88 4.69
N ASP A 13 -21.64 11.82 3.92
CA ASP A 13 -21.62 11.75 2.46
C ASP A 13 -20.20 11.84 1.90
N TYR A 14 -19.35 12.73 2.43
CA TYR A 14 -17.92 12.74 2.08
C TYR A 14 -17.25 11.41 2.41
N HIS A 15 -17.44 10.88 3.62
CA HIS A 15 -16.86 9.59 4.01
C HIS A 15 -17.30 8.45 3.07
N ASN A 16 -18.57 8.41 2.67
CA ASN A 16 -19.08 7.41 1.74
C ASN A 16 -18.52 7.58 0.33
N LEU A 17 -18.44 8.81 -0.19
CA LEU A 17 -17.83 9.09 -1.50
C LEU A 17 -16.34 8.68 -1.53
N TYR A 18 -15.59 8.99 -0.47
CA TYR A 18 -14.20 8.57 -0.34
C TYR A 18 -14.07 7.05 -0.24
N ALA A 19 -14.96 6.37 0.49
CA ALA A 19 -14.97 4.91 0.57
C ALA A 19 -15.24 4.28 -0.81
N ASP A 20 -16.19 4.83 -1.57
CA ASP A 20 -16.52 4.38 -2.92
C ASP A 20 -15.35 4.59 -3.90
N GLU A 21 -14.63 5.70 -3.78
CA GLU A 21 -13.41 5.95 -4.56
C GLU A 21 -12.30 4.98 -4.18
N VAL A 22 -12.06 4.75 -2.89
CA VAL A 22 -11.04 3.80 -2.42
C VAL A 22 -11.33 2.39 -2.94
N GLU A 23 -12.57 1.92 -2.88
CA GLU A 23 -12.96 0.61 -3.41
C GLU A 23 -12.84 0.52 -4.94
N ARG A 24 -13.07 1.63 -5.65
CA ARG A 24 -12.91 1.68 -7.12
C ARG A 24 -11.45 1.71 -7.57
N TYR A 25 -10.58 2.41 -6.84
CA TYR A 25 -9.18 2.65 -7.25
C TYR A 25 -8.20 1.61 -6.69
N ARG A 26 -8.47 1.01 -5.52
CA ARG A 26 -7.62 -0.03 -4.91
C ARG A 26 -7.25 -1.17 -5.88
N PRO A 27 -8.19 -1.76 -6.63
CA PRO A 27 -7.88 -2.83 -7.58
C PRO A 27 -6.92 -2.40 -8.69
N GLN A 28 -6.84 -1.09 -8.96
CA GLN A 28 -6.06 -0.50 -10.05
C GLN A 28 -4.65 -0.08 -9.60
N LEU A 29 -4.38 0.03 -8.29
CA LEU A 29 -3.09 0.49 -7.78
C LEU A 29 -1.93 -0.37 -8.24
N LYS A 30 -2.09 -1.70 -8.18
CA LYS A 30 -1.07 -2.63 -8.65
C LYS A 30 -0.70 -2.37 -10.12
N LYS A 31 -1.72 -2.31 -10.98
CA LYS A 31 -1.54 -2.10 -12.41
C LYS A 31 -0.91 -0.72 -12.68
N SER A 32 -1.46 0.31 -12.05
CA SER A 32 -1.03 1.71 -12.22
C SER A 32 0.42 1.91 -11.78
N ARG A 33 0.83 1.34 -10.63
CA ARG A 33 2.22 1.42 -10.15
C ARG A 33 3.18 0.70 -11.08
N ILE A 34 2.86 -0.53 -11.49
CA ILE A 34 3.70 -1.31 -12.42
C ILE A 34 3.90 -0.55 -13.74
N GLU A 35 2.83 0.02 -14.31
CA GLU A 35 2.89 0.75 -15.56
C GLU A 35 3.65 2.08 -15.42
N HIS A 36 3.42 2.83 -14.35
CA HIS A 36 4.06 4.13 -14.11
C HIS A 36 5.57 3.99 -13.90
N TYR A 37 5.99 3.07 -13.04
CA TYR A 37 7.39 2.87 -12.67
C TYR A 37 8.11 1.81 -13.53
N LYS A 38 7.42 1.21 -14.50
CA LYS A 38 7.94 0.14 -15.37
C LYS A 38 8.56 -1.01 -14.57
N ILE A 39 7.85 -1.43 -13.52
CA ILE A 39 8.34 -2.45 -12.58
C ILE A 39 8.36 -3.80 -13.27
N THR A 40 9.53 -4.41 -13.33
CA THR A 40 9.75 -5.76 -13.91
C THR A 40 10.22 -6.78 -12.87
N GLN A 41 10.48 -6.34 -11.64
CA GLN A 41 11.04 -7.15 -10.56
C GLN A 41 10.32 -6.84 -9.24
N CYS A 42 10.25 -7.83 -8.35
CA CYS A 42 9.80 -7.65 -6.98
C CYS A 42 10.69 -6.62 -6.28
N GLU A 43 10.10 -5.60 -5.68
CA GLU A 43 10.84 -4.47 -5.10
C GLU A 43 11.61 -4.86 -3.81
N PHE A 44 11.29 -6.01 -3.21
CA PHE A 44 12.01 -6.53 -2.04
C PHE A 44 13.12 -7.51 -2.41
N THR A 45 12.85 -8.44 -3.34
CA THR A 45 13.77 -9.56 -3.63
C THR A 45 14.56 -9.40 -4.92
N GLY A 46 14.15 -8.49 -5.81
CA GLY A 46 14.69 -8.38 -7.16
C GLY A 46 14.25 -9.52 -8.11
N GLU A 47 13.39 -10.43 -7.65
CA GLU A 47 12.91 -11.55 -8.48
C GLU A 47 12.09 -11.03 -9.66
N CYS A 48 12.37 -11.51 -10.87
CA CYS A 48 11.67 -11.12 -12.08
C CYS A 48 10.17 -11.46 -12.02
N ILE A 49 9.33 -10.49 -12.39
CA ILE A 49 7.89 -10.65 -12.51
C ILE A 49 7.59 -11.18 -13.91
N ASP A 50 7.55 -12.50 -14.04
CA ASP A 50 7.09 -13.18 -15.26
C ASP A 50 5.55 -13.21 -15.36
N ASN A 51 4.87 -13.03 -14.23
CA ASN A 51 3.42 -13.08 -14.12
C ASN A 51 2.91 -12.15 -13.00
N ASN A 52 2.06 -11.19 -13.37
CA ASN A 52 1.42 -10.25 -12.44
C ASN A 52 0.56 -10.94 -11.35
N ALA A 53 0.21 -12.21 -11.52
CA ALA A 53 -0.51 -13.00 -10.52
C ALA A 53 0.37 -13.44 -9.34
N LYS A 54 1.72 -13.38 -9.47
CA LYS A 54 2.65 -13.71 -8.38
C LYS A 54 2.91 -12.55 -7.42
N VAL A 55 2.54 -11.34 -7.82
CA VAL A 55 2.80 -10.11 -7.06
C VAL A 55 1.52 -9.42 -6.60
N GLU A 56 1.66 -8.68 -5.51
CA GLU A 56 0.64 -7.85 -4.90
C GLU A 56 1.19 -6.45 -4.62
N PHE A 57 0.25 -5.50 -4.52
CA PHE A 57 0.54 -4.14 -4.09
C PHE A 57 0.40 -4.10 -2.57
N ALA A 58 1.50 -3.84 -1.87
CA ALA A 58 1.54 -3.68 -0.43
C ALA A 58 1.63 -2.20 -0.08
N HIS A 59 0.72 -1.70 0.75
CA HIS A 59 0.79 -0.32 1.24
C HIS A 59 1.96 -0.14 2.20
N ILE A 60 2.73 0.94 2.02
CA ILE A 60 3.87 1.29 2.88
C ILE A 60 3.38 1.80 4.24
N ASP A 61 2.43 2.74 4.23
CA ASP A 61 1.87 3.34 5.45
C ASP A 61 0.35 3.13 5.50
N SER A 62 -0.16 3.04 6.73
CA SER A 62 -1.55 2.68 6.99
C SER A 62 -2.49 3.73 6.43
N VAL A 63 -3.43 3.25 5.64
CA VAL A 63 -4.46 4.06 4.97
C VAL A 63 -5.62 4.42 5.90
N VAL A 64 -5.66 3.83 7.11
CA VAL A 64 -6.68 4.06 8.13
C VAL A 64 -6.58 5.47 8.72
N THR A 65 -5.36 6.00 8.84
CA THR A 65 -5.09 7.33 9.40
C THR A 65 -5.00 8.42 8.34
N ASN A 66 -4.78 8.06 7.07
CA ASN A 66 -4.68 9.01 5.97
C ASN A 66 -5.35 8.48 4.68
N PRO A 67 -6.66 8.72 4.49
CA PRO A 67 -7.43 8.21 3.35
C PRO A 67 -6.90 8.67 1.99
N HIS A 68 -6.23 9.83 1.91
CA HIS A 68 -5.63 10.31 0.66
C HIS A 68 -4.45 9.45 0.20
N LYS A 69 -3.72 8.83 1.15
CA LYS A 69 -2.65 7.87 0.83
C LYS A 69 -3.19 6.52 0.37
N ALA A 70 -4.49 6.24 0.54
CA ALA A 70 -5.10 4.95 0.20
C ALA A 70 -5.09 4.65 -1.30
N ILE A 71 -5.21 5.69 -2.12
CA ILE A 71 -5.27 5.60 -3.59
C ILE A 71 -3.96 6.03 -4.26
N SER A 72 -2.91 6.32 -3.48
CA SER A 72 -1.62 6.73 -4.03
C SER A 72 -0.80 5.52 -4.45
N ILE A 73 -0.34 5.53 -5.70
CA ILE A 73 0.61 4.51 -6.21
C ILE A 73 1.99 4.63 -5.54
N ASP A 74 2.30 5.78 -4.93
CA ASP A 74 3.56 6.06 -4.25
C ASP A 74 3.56 5.54 -2.80
N ASN A 75 2.37 5.34 -2.23
CA ASN A 75 2.21 4.75 -0.90
C ASN A 75 2.15 3.21 -0.94
N GLY A 76 2.91 2.58 -1.83
CA GLY A 76 2.99 1.13 -1.87
C GLY A 76 4.13 0.60 -2.69
N VAL A 77 4.32 -0.70 -2.63
CA VAL A 77 5.36 -1.46 -3.32
C VAL A 77 4.77 -2.72 -3.96
N ILE A 78 5.41 -3.20 -5.01
CA ILE A 78 5.09 -4.44 -5.72
C ILE A 78 5.99 -5.56 -5.18
N ILE A 79 5.39 -6.47 -4.43
CA ILE A 79 6.09 -7.57 -3.76
C ILE A 79 5.44 -8.91 -4.09
N LEU A 80 6.16 -10.00 -3.85
CA LEU A 80 5.61 -11.34 -4.03
C LEU A 80 4.47 -11.61 -3.04
N LYS A 81 3.45 -12.35 -3.48
CA LYS A 81 2.26 -12.69 -2.68
C LYS A 81 2.55 -13.35 -1.36
N ASN A 82 3.53 -14.25 -1.33
CA ASN A 82 3.94 -14.96 -0.11
C ASN A 82 4.52 -14.00 0.94
N ILE A 83 5.30 -13.00 0.50
CA ILE A 83 5.84 -11.95 1.36
C ILE A 83 4.70 -11.06 1.88
N HIS A 84 3.81 -10.61 0.99
CA HIS A 84 2.66 -9.81 1.41
C HIS A 84 1.77 -10.54 2.44
N SER A 85 1.56 -11.84 2.24
CA SER A 85 0.82 -12.68 3.18
C SER A 85 1.53 -12.83 4.54
N ASP A 86 2.86 -12.96 4.54
CA ASP A 86 3.65 -13.02 5.78
C ASP A 86 3.59 -11.69 6.55
N MET A 87 3.73 -10.57 5.86
CA MET A 87 3.62 -9.23 6.43
C MET A 87 2.24 -9.00 7.05
N THR A 88 1.17 -9.37 6.34
CA THR A 88 -0.21 -9.27 6.83
C THR A 88 -0.41 -10.08 8.11
N ARG A 89 0.13 -11.31 8.16
CA ARG A 89 0.07 -12.18 9.34
C ARG A 89 0.86 -11.63 10.54
N LYS A 90 1.98 -10.96 10.28
CA LYS A 90 2.80 -10.31 11.31
C LYS A 90 2.28 -8.94 11.73
N HIS A 91 1.17 -8.48 11.14
CA HIS A 91 0.64 -7.15 11.34
C HIS A 91 1.69 -6.07 11.05
N ILE A 92 2.38 -6.17 9.92
CA ILE A 92 3.28 -5.11 9.44
C ILE A 92 2.47 -4.16 8.57
N HIS A 93 2.23 -2.94 9.04
CA HIS A 93 1.34 -1.96 8.39
C HIS A 93 1.80 -0.51 8.50
N THR A 94 2.99 -0.27 9.05
CA THR A 94 3.64 1.04 9.09
C THR A 94 4.92 1.02 8.26
N PHE A 95 5.39 2.21 7.89
CA PHE A 95 6.65 2.36 7.19
C PHE A 95 7.80 1.76 8.00
N GLU A 96 7.86 2.05 9.31
CA GLU A 96 8.88 1.56 10.22
C GLU A 96 8.88 0.03 10.29
N ASP A 97 7.72 -0.60 10.50
CA ASP A 97 7.61 -2.06 10.56
C ASP A 97 8.03 -2.72 9.25
N MET A 98 7.68 -2.12 8.10
CA MET A 98 8.03 -2.64 6.78
C MET A 98 9.54 -2.52 6.52
N LEU A 99 10.15 -1.41 6.96
CA LEU A 99 11.60 -1.21 6.87
C LEU A 99 12.36 -2.23 7.71
N ASP A 100 11.96 -2.40 8.98
CA ASP A 100 12.56 -3.38 9.88
C ASP A 100 12.41 -4.80 9.34
N TYR A 101 11.23 -5.14 8.82
CA TYR A 101 10.99 -6.43 8.16
C TYR A 101 11.94 -6.67 6.98
N CYS A 102 12.20 -5.65 6.16
CA CYS A 102 13.14 -5.78 5.05
C CYS A 102 14.57 -6.01 5.54
N ILE A 103 14.99 -5.29 6.59
CA ILE A 103 16.32 -5.42 7.20
C ILE A 103 16.51 -6.82 7.78
N GLU A 104 15.55 -7.32 8.56
CA GLU A 104 15.60 -8.64 9.19
C GLU A 104 15.69 -9.79 8.17
N ASN A 105 15.05 -9.63 7.01
CA ASN A 105 15.00 -10.66 5.97
C ASN A 105 16.03 -10.43 4.84
N ASN A 106 16.91 -9.43 4.98
CA ASN A 106 17.92 -9.06 3.98
C ASN A 106 17.30 -8.77 2.60
N TYR A 107 16.18 -8.05 2.60
CA TYR A 107 15.50 -7.54 1.42
C TYR A 107 15.96 -6.13 1.05
N SER A 108 15.71 -5.73 -0.19
CA SER A 108 15.96 -4.38 -0.69
C SER A 108 15.13 -3.34 0.06
N ILE A 109 15.78 -2.22 0.39
CA ILE A 109 15.17 -1.04 1.02
C ILE A 109 15.14 0.18 0.07
N LEU A 110 15.47 0.01 -1.21
CA LEU A 110 15.50 1.12 -2.19
C LEU A 110 14.14 1.81 -2.38
N TRP A 111 13.06 1.10 -2.07
CA TRP A 111 11.71 1.67 -2.07
C TRP A 111 11.56 2.76 -1.00
N ALA A 112 12.32 2.70 0.10
CA ALA A 112 12.25 3.65 1.19
C ALA A 112 12.85 5.01 0.81
N ASP A 113 13.88 5.03 -0.03
CA ASP A 113 14.51 6.27 -0.51
C ASP A 113 13.55 7.15 -1.33
N ASN A 114 12.58 6.52 -2.00
CA ASN A 114 11.58 7.20 -2.82
C ASN A 114 10.32 7.57 -2.02
N TYR A 115 10.23 7.16 -0.75
CA TYR A 115 9.06 7.42 0.09
C TYR A 115 9.19 8.80 0.76
N VAL A 116 8.44 9.78 0.26
CA VAL A 116 8.29 11.09 0.91
C VAL A 116 7.14 10.99 1.92
N ARG A 117 7.46 11.16 3.21
CA ARG A 117 6.50 11.06 4.33
C ARG A 117 5.37 12.09 4.25
#